data_AF-A0A662VIZ1-F1
#
_entry.id   AF-A0A662VIZ1-F1
#
_cell.length_a   1.000
_cell.length_b   1.000
_cell.length_c   1.000
_cell.angle_alpha   90.00
_cell.angle_beta   90.00
_cell.angle_gamma   90.00
#
_symmetry.space_group_name_H-M   'P 1'
#
loop_
_entity.id
_entity.type
_entity.pdbx_description
1 polymer ?
#
loop_
_entity_poly.entity_id
_entity_poly.type
_entity_poly.pdbx_seq_one_letter_code
_entity_poly.pdbx_strand_id
1 'polypeptide(L)'
;MTEVVTISAEKILSFIQGGDLIDITVVAKNNPDLLARAITYSLNNKVYHRERLCKAILALITYAPKEYRNVAWALIQRVPFSHLLHVMDVIDKKENTRRLRMAIAVKIANTPRDEIIRAFFISPTNFRKMFSYLYLPREFVNDKKITHPNYLLAYKLSQLSMLDAMKELNLTPADLVRRYKVPLHLVMQWVQTPEEAYELANIATPDDFVRHSRWFRTILGDNEFERIAISKIEKVKDPFSFLSIRQHLEATGALTPNLTKIMEERAEKVLDEIAKSV
;
A
#
# COMPACT_ATOMS: atom_id res chain seq x y z
N MET A 1 -9.20 -37.17 25.10
CA MET A 1 -9.25 -37.02 23.63
C MET A 1 -9.61 -35.57 23.34
N THR A 2 -8.65 -34.75 22.91
CA THR A 2 -8.93 -33.39 22.44
C THR A 2 -9.54 -33.48 21.05
N GLU A 3 -10.78 -33.04 20.91
CA GLU A 3 -11.42 -32.89 19.60
C GLU A 3 -10.51 -32.06 18.69
N VAL A 4 -10.04 -32.67 17.61
CA VAL A 4 -9.34 -31.94 16.56
C VAL A 4 -10.39 -31.13 15.86
N VAL A 5 -10.52 -29.85 16.23
CA VAL A 5 -11.35 -28.89 15.48
C VAL A 5 -10.79 -28.80 14.06
N THR A 6 -11.40 -29.53 13.14
CA THR A 6 -11.05 -29.51 11.72
C THR A 6 -11.57 -28.22 11.10
N ILE A 7 -10.70 -27.23 10.99
CA ILE A 7 -10.96 -25.99 10.28
C ILE A 7 -10.86 -26.27 8.76
N SER A 8 -11.91 -25.93 8.00
CA SER A 8 -11.97 -26.16 6.55
C SER A 8 -11.05 -25.22 5.77
N ALA A 9 -10.68 -25.63 4.55
CA ALA A 9 -9.89 -24.82 3.62
C ALA A 9 -10.55 -23.47 3.31
N GLU A 10 -11.88 -23.47 3.14
CA GLU A 10 -12.68 -22.27 2.89
C GLU A 10 -12.54 -21.24 4.01
N LYS A 11 -12.62 -21.68 5.27
CA LYS A 11 -12.45 -20.77 6.42
C LYS A 11 -11.04 -20.19 6.49
N ILE A 12 -10.01 -20.97 6.15
CA ILE A 12 -8.62 -20.47 6.12
C ILE A 12 -8.46 -19.43 5.00
N LEU A 13 -9.00 -19.69 3.82
CA LEU A 13 -8.96 -18.75 2.70
C LEU A 13 -9.74 -17.46 3.02
N SER A 14 -10.95 -17.60 3.55
CA SER A 14 -11.78 -16.50 4.02
C SER A 14 -11.03 -15.62 5.03
N PHE A 15 -10.38 -16.22 6.03
CA PHE A 15 -9.53 -15.48 6.98
C PHE A 15 -8.40 -14.73 6.27
N ILE A 16 -7.62 -15.39 5.39
CA ILE A 16 -6.51 -14.75 4.68
C ILE A 16 -7.02 -13.58 3.81
N GLN A 17 -8.24 -13.68 3.31
CA GLN A 17 -8.92 -12.65 2.52
C GLN A 17 -9.56 -11.54 3.36
N GLY A 18 -9.60 -11.68 4.68
CA GLY A 18 -10.15 -10.67 5.61
C GLY A 18 -11.58 -10.91 6.08
N GLY A 19 -12.17 -12.07 5.78
CA GLY A 19 -13.49 -12.49 6.23
C GLY A 19 -13.45 -13.14 7.62
N ASP A 20 -13.48 -14.47 7.64
CA ASP A 20 -13.66 -15.24 8.87
C ASP A 20 -12.58 -14.97 9.93
N LEU A 21 -12.98 -15.00 11.20
CA LEU A 21 -12.07 -14.97 12.34
C LEU A 21 -11.81 -16.38 12.84
N ILE A 22 -10.58 -16.87 12.65
CA ILE A 22 -10.12 -18.18 13.11
C ILE A 22 -8.81 -18.04 13.87
N ASP A 23 -8.53 -18.98 14.79
CA ASP A 23 -7.22 -19.07 15.42
C ASP A 23 -6.22 -19.74 14.46
N ILE A 24 -5.50 -18.91 13.71
CA ILE A 24 -4.51 -19.36 12.75
C ILE A 24 -3.30 -20.07 13.41
N THR A 25 -3.08 -19.88 14.72
CA THR A 25 -2.05 -20.59 15.48
C THR A 25 -2.41 -22.06 15.66
N VAL A 26 -3.70 -22.35 15.91
CA VAL A 26 -4.21 -23.73 15.98
C VAL A 26 -4.09 -24.40 14.62
N VAL A 27 -4.45 -23.68 13.55
CA VAL A 27 -4.27 -24.18 12.17
C VAL A 27 -2.80 -24.48 11.88
N ALA A 28 -1.88 -23.58 12.22
CA ALA A 28 -0.45 -23.78 11.97
C ALA A 28 0.12 -25.01 12.71
N LYS A 29 -0.39 -25.34 13.90
CA LYS A 29 0.03 -26.52 14.67
C LYS A 29 -0.53 -27.82 14.13
N ASN A 30 -1.81 -27.81 13.78
CA ASN A 30 -2.57 -29.03 13.47
C ASN A 30 -2.63 -29.34 11.97
N ASN A 31 -2.75 -28.32 11.12
CA ASN A 31 -2.89 -28.42 9.66
C ASN A 31 -1.92 -27.47 8.90
N PRO A 32 -0.61 -27.56 9.13
CA PRO A 32 0.38 -26.64 8.53
C PRO A 32 0.46 -26.72 7.00
N ASP A 33 0.25 -27.90 6.40
CA ASP A 33 0.21 -28.06 4.94
C ASP A 33 -0.92 -27.24 4.32
N LEU A 34 -2.14 -27.40 4.85
CA LEU A 34 -3.30 -26.69 4.35
C LEU A 34 -3.12 -25.18 4.47
N LEU A 35 -2.54 -24.70 5.57
CA LEU A 35 -2.19 -23.30 5.75
C LEU A 35 -1.19 -22.81 4.70
N ALA A 36 -0.10 -23.56 4.47
CA ALA A 36 0.91 -23.20 3.47
C ALA A 36 0.35 -23.17 2.05
N ARG A 37 -0.53 -24.12 1.70
CA ARG A 37 -1.23 -24.17 0.40
C ARG A 37 -2.21 -23.01 0.25
N ALA A 38 -2.96 -22.67 1.29
CA ALA A 38 -3.87 -21.52 1.29
C ALA A 38 -3.11 -20.19 1.10
N ILE A 39 -2.00 -19.99 1.84
CA ILE A 39 -1.12 -18.82 1.67
C ILE A 39 -0.59 -18.77 0.24
N THR A 40 -0.12 -19.89 -0.30
CA THR A 40 0.40 -19.99 -1.67
C THR A 40 -0.66 -19.62 -2.70
N TYR A 41 -1.87 -20.15 -2.55
CA TYR A 41 -3.01 -19.85 -3.41
C TYR A 41 -3.35 -18.36 -3.39
N SER A 42 -3.46 -17.76 -2.20
CA SER A 42 -3.72 -16.33 -2.05
C SER A 42 -2.63 -15.46 -2.68
N LEU A 43 -1.35 -15.82 -2.50
CA LEU A 43 -0.23 -15.10 -3.11
C LEU A 43 -0.24 -15.18 -4.64
N ASN A 44 -0.54 -16.35 -5.21
CA ASN A 44 -0.64 -16.55 -6.66
C ASN A 44 -1.74 -15.67 -7.27
N ASN A 45 -2.91 -15.66 -6.63
CA ASN A 45 -4.08 -14.93 -7.13
C ASN A 45 -4.08 -13.45 -6.75
N LYS A 46 -3.16 -13.01 -5.87
CA LYS A 46 -3.08 -11.64 -5.34
C LYS A 46 -4.35 -11.20 -4.58
N VAL A 47 -5.10 -12.16 -4.02
CA VAL A 47 -6.33 -11.89 -3.24
C VAL A 47 -6.08 -12.25 -1.79
N TYR A 48 -5.80 -11.23 -0.97
CA TYR A 48 -5.56 -11.36 0.47
C TYR A 48 -5.65 -10.02 1.19
N HIS A 49 -6.00 -10.07 2.48
CA HIS A 49 -5.80 -8.98 3.43
C HIS A 49 -4.36 -9.01 3.96
N ARG A 50 -3.64 -7.90 3.87
CA ARG A 50 -2.18 -7.84 4.12
C ARG A 50 -1.80 -8.29 5.54
N GLU A 51 -2.53 -7.82 6.55
CA GLU A 51 -2.29 -8.21 7.95
C GLU A 51 -2.60 -9.69 8.20
N ARG A 52 -3.65 -10.23 7.59
CA ARG A 52 -4.09 -11.62 7.79
C ARG A 52 -3.10 -12.58 7.14
N LEU A 53 -2.64 -12.24 5.94
CA LEU A 53 -1.53 -12.93 5.28
C LEU A 53 -0.26 -12.91 6.15
N CYS A 54 0.13 -11.76 6.69
CA CYS A 54 1.29 -11.65 7.56
C CYS A 54 1.13 -12.49 8.83
N LYS A 55 -0.05 -12.47 9.48
CA LYS A 55 -0.31 -13.28 10.68
C LYS A 55 -0.29 -14.78 10.36
N ALA A 56 -0.81 -15.20 9.20
CA ALA A 56 -0.76 -16.58 8.75
C ALA A 56 0.69 -17.07 8.52
N ILE A 57 1.53 -16.25 7.87
CA ILE A 57 2.95 -16.55 7.66
C ILE A 57 3.72 -16.57 8.99
N LEU A 58 3.45 -15.63 9.89
CA LEU A 58 4.04 -15.60 11.24
C LEU A 58 3.67 -16.85 12.05
N ALA A 59 2.42 -17.29 11.94
CA ALA A 59 1.98 -18.50 12.61
C ALA A 59 2.69 -19.74 12.05
N LEU A 60 2.85 -19.81 10.72
CA LEU A 60 3.55 -20.91 10.07
C LEU A 60 5.04 -20.96 10.44
N ILE A 61 5.74 -19.82 10.48
CA ILE A 61 7.18 -19.82 10.82
C ILE A 61 7.46 -20.09 12.31
N THR A 62 6.50 -19.78 13.18
CA THR A 62 6.67 -19.81 14.64
C THR A 62 6.11 -21.07 15.28
N TYR A 63 4.88 -21.47 14.92
CA TYR A 63 4.13 -22.51 15.65
C TYR A 63 4.02 -23.83 14.88
N ALA A 64 4.28 -23.85 13.58
CA ALA A 64 4.23 -25.09 12.81
C ALA A 64 5.40 -26.04 13.15
N PRO A 65 5.26 -27.34 12.83
CA PRO A 65 6.35 -28.31 12.91
C PRO A 65 7.60 -27.86 12.14
N LYS A 66 8.77 -28.40 12.53
CA LYS A 66 10.06 -27.87 12.06
C LYS A 66 10.22 -27.93 10.54
N GLU A 67 9.61 -28.89 9.89
CA GLU A 67 9.64 -29.10 8.44
C GLU A 67 9.06 -27.92 7.65
N TYR A 68 8.04 -27.23 8.19
CA TYR A 68 7.38 -26.11 7.53
C TYR A 68 8.11 -24.78 7.68
N ARG A 69 9.20 -24.74 8.44
CA ARG A 69 9.98 -23.51 8.67
C ARG A 69 10.62 -22.99 7.38
N ASN A 70 11.10 -23.89 6.53
CA ASN A 70 11.67 -23.53 5.22
C ASN A 70 10.58 -23.09 4.24
N VAL A 71 9.40 -23.72 4.32
CA VAL A 71 8.22 -23.31 3.55
C VAL A 71 7.81 -21.89 3.91
N ALA A 72 7.67 -21.59 5.21
CA ALA A 72 7.36 -20.24 5.68
C ALA A 72 8.42 -19.21 5.26
N TRP A 73 9.70 -19.57 5.33
CA TRP A 73 10.79 -18.72 4.87
C TRP A 73 10.65 -18.40 3.37
N ALA A 74 10.37 -19.41 2.53
CA ALA A 74 10.19 -19.24 1.10
C ALA A 74 8.96 -18.39 0.78
N LEU A 75 7.86 -18.57 1.52
CA LEU A 75 6.65 -17.75 1.38
C LEU A 75 6.94 -16.27 1.69
N ILE A 76 7.71 -15.95 2.74
CA ILE A 76 8.14 -14.57 3.03
C ILE A 76 8.84 -13.94 1.83
N GLN A 77 9.72 -14.67 1.14
CA GLN A 77 10.44 -14.11 -0.01
C GLN A 77 9.51 -13.70 -1.16
N ARG A 78 8.36 -14.40 -1.29
CA ARG A 78 7.37 -14.17 -2.35
C ARG A 78 6.44 -12.99 -2.09
N VAL A 79 6.26 -12.57 -0.84
CA VAL A 79 5.37 -11.46 -0.49
C VAL A 79 6.00 -10.13 -0.96
N PRO A 80 5.24 -9.21 -1.58
CA PRO A 80 5.72 -7.85 -1.83
C PRO A 80 6.23 -7.20 -0.54
N PHE A 81 7.34 -6.48 -0.60
CA PHE A 81 8.00 -5.95 0.59
C PHE A 81 7.11 -4.93 1.32
N SER A 82 6.40 -4.08 0.59
CA SER A 82 5.43 -3.14 1.18
C SER A 82 4.32 -3.85 1.97
N HIS A 83 3.94 -5.07 1.58
CA HIS A 83 2.92 -5.84 2.29
C HIS A 83 3.48 -6.49 3.57
N LEU A 84 4.76 -6.88 3.57
CA LEU A 84 5.43 -7.43 4.76
C LEU A 84 5.58 -6.40 5.87
N LEU A 85 5.47 -5.10 5.59
CA LEU A 85 5.46 -4.07 6.63
C LEU A 85 4.35 -4.30 7.66
N HIS A 86 3.24 -4.92 7.25
CA HIS A 86 2.12 -5.27 8.12
C HIS A 86 2.43 -6.38 9.13
N VAL A 87 3.59 -7.04 9.04
CA VAL A 87 4.09 -7.88 10.13
C VAL A 87 4.16 -7.08 11.42
N MET A 88 4.50 -5.78 11.36
CA MET A 88 4.60 -4.92 12.55
C MET A 88 3.26 -4.62 13.22
N ASP A 89 2.15 -4.84 12.53
CA ASP A 89 0.80 -4.63 13.06
C ASP A 89 0.29 -5.86 13.83
N VAL A 90 0.86 -7.04 13.56
CA VAL A 90 0.30 -8.33 14.03
C VAL A 90 1.30 -9.21 14.81
N ILE A 91 2.56 -8.82 14.87
CA ILE A 91 3.64 -9.59 15.52
C ILE A 91 3.59 -9.51 17.04
N ASP A 92 3.72 -10.65 17.69
CA ASP A 92 3.92 -10.74 19.14
C ASP A 92 5.42 -10.91 19.50
N LYS A 93 5.79 -10.57 20.74
CA LYS A 93 7.19 -10.67 21.22
C LYS A 93 7.80 -12.06 21.02
N LYS A 94 7.00 -13.13 21.20
CA LYS A 94 7.40 -14.54 20.99
C LYS A 94 7.63 -14.91 19.51
N GLU A 95 7.05 -14.16 18.59
CA GLU A 95 7.13 -14.40 17.13
C GLU A 95 8.36 -13.69 16.51
N ASN A 96 9.02 -12.78 17.24
CA ASN A 96 10.28 -12.17 16.86
C ASN A 96 11.47 -13.15 16.99
N THR A 97 11.46 -14.16 16.14
CA THR A 97 12.47 -15.21 16.11
C THR A 97 13.64 -14.83 15.21
N ARG A 98 14.83 -15.39 15.48
CA ARG A 98 16.02 -15.23 14.61
C ARG A 98 15.72 -15.58 13.15
N ARG A 99 14.89 -16.59 12.91
CA ARG A 99 14.54 -17.02 11.54
C ARG A 99 13.71 -15.97 10.81
N LEU A 100 12.71 -15.38 11.49
CA LEU A 100 11.94 -14.28 10.93
C LEU A 100 12.84 -13.10 10.58
N ARG A 101 13.71 -12.68 11.52
CA ARG A 101 14.68 -11.60 11.28
C ARG A 101 15.53 -11.85 10.05
N MET A 102 16.07 -13.06 9.92
CA MET A 102 16.89 -13.45 8.77
C MET A 102 16.09 -13.48 7.47
N ALA A 103 14.85 -13.99 7.48
CA ALA A 103 13.98 -14.01 6.30
C ALA A 103 13.66 -12.60 5.80
N ILE A 104 13.36 -11.67 6.71
CA ILE A 104 13.09 -10.27 6.39
C ILE A 104 14.37 -9.57 5.90
N ALA A 105 15.52 -9.79 6.53
CA ALA A 105 16.78 -9.21 6.09
C ALA A 105 17.16 -9.65 4.67
N VAL A 106 17.01 -10.94 4.36
CA VAL A 106 17.24 -11.47 3.00
C VAL A 106 16.21 -10.92 2.01
N LYS A 107 14.94 -10.80 2.41
CA LYS A 107 13.91 -10.19 1.57
C LYS A 107 14.28 -8.76 1.20
N ILE A 108 14.70 -7.95 2.17
CA ILE A 108 15.14 -6.56 1.94
C ILE A 108 16.30 -6.52 0.94
N ALA A 109 17.32 -7.36 1.12
CA ALA A 109 18.46 -7.41 0.21
C ALA A 109 18.03 -7.73 -1.23
N ASN A 110 17.14 -8.71 -1.40
CA ASN A 110 16.66 -9.16 -2.70
C ASN A 110 15.50 -8.31 -3.27
N THR A 111 15.04 -7.27 -2.58
CA THR A 111 13.96 -6.41 -3.06
C THR A 111 14.52 -5.34 -4.00
N PRO A 112 13.91 -5.10 -5.18
CA PRO A 112 14.32 -4.03 -6.07
C PRO A 112 14.34 -2.66 -5.39
N ARG A 113 15.30 -1.82 -5.75
CA ARG A 113 15.47 -0.47 -5.19
C ARG A 113 14.17 0.34 -5.20
N ASP A 114 13.45 0.34 -6.31
CA ASP A 114 12.21 1.10 -6.45
C ASP A 114 11.10 0.59 -5.52
N GLU A 115 11.04 -0.71 -5.25
CA GLU A 115 10.09 -1.29 -4.30
C GLU A 115 10.44 -0.95 -2.85
N ILE A 116 11.73 -0.85 -2.49
CA ILE A 116 12.18 -0.40 -1.17
C ILE A 116 11.79 1.05 -0.93
N ILE A 117 12.07 1.92 -1.90
CA ILE A 117 11.71 3.34 -1.85
C ILE A 117 10.19 3.47 -1.69
N ARG A 118 9.43 2.79 -2.55
CA ARG A 118 7.97 2.76 -2.46
C ARG A 118 7.46 2.28 -1.10
N ALA A 119 8.02 1.20 -0.56
CA ALA A 119 7.62 0.65 0.73
C ALA A 119 7.84 1.65 1.87
N PHE A 120 8.98 2.36 1.86
CA PHE A 120 9.27 3.42 2.83
C PHE A 120 8.25 4.56 2.77
N PHE A 121 7.93 5.06 1.57
CA PHE A 121 6.97 6.16 1.42
C PHE A 121 5.51 5.77 1.68
N ILE A 122 5.14 4.49 1.52
CA ILE A 122 3.77 4.02 1.82
C ILE A 122 3.54 3.86 3.33
N SER A 123 4.49 3.29 4.07
CA SER A 123 4.30 3.05 5.50
C SER A 123 5.60 3.28 6.28
N PRO A 124 6.02 4.55 6.42
CA PRO A 124 7.32 4.88 7.00
C PRO A 124 7.41 4.46 8.47
N THR A 125 6.31 4.53 9.21
CA THR A 125 6.27 4.08 10.62
C THR A 125 6.54 2.59 10.75
N ASN A 126 5.84 1.75 9.97
CA ASN A 126 6.06 0.30 10.03
C ASN A 126 7.41 -0.10 9.43
N PHE A 127 7.89 0.63 8.42
CA PHE A 127 9.24 0.46 7.89
C PHE A 127 10.30 0.67 8.97
N ARG A 128 10.23 1.77 9.74
CA ARG A 128 11.17 2.04 10.84
C ARG A 128 11.02 1.04 11.98
N LYS A 129 9.78 0.72 12.38
CA LYS A 129 9.48 -0.32 13.38
C LYS A 129 10.06 -1.67 12.98
N MET A 130 10.03 -2.03 11.70
CA MET A 130 10.59 -3.28 11.21
C MET A 130 12.09 -3.39 11.53
N PHE A 131 12.86 -2.32 11.35
CA PHE A 131 14.28 -2.32 11.73
C PHE A 131 14.49 -2.35 13.24
N SER A 132 13.76 -1.51 14.00
CA SER A 132 13.97 -1.37 15.44
C SER A 132 13.43 -2.55 16.25
N TYR A 133 12.19 -2.97 16.00
CA TYR A 133 11.52 -4.04 16.71
C TYR A 133 12.10 -5.41 16.37
N LEU A 134 12.36 -5.69 15.10
CA LEU A 134 13.01 -6.94 14.70
C LEU A 134 14.53 -6.92 14.89
N TYR A 135 15.12 -5.89 15.49
CA TYR A 135 16.57 -5.79 15.69
C TYR A 135 17.36 -6.17 14.42
N LEU A 136 16.92 -5.65 13.27
CA LEU A 136 17.57 -5.99 12.01
C LEU A 136 18.99 -5.45 12.01
N PRO A 137 19.94 -6.15 11.35
CA PRO A 137 21.30 -5.67 11.21
C PRO A 137 21.35 -4.23 10.70
N ARG A 138 22.25 -3.45 11.27
CA ARG A 138 22.48 -2.06 10.88
C ARG A 138 23.58 -2.02 9.83
N GLU A 139 24.83 -1.96 10.29
CA GLU A 139 26.01 -1.85 9.43
C GLU A 139 26.85 -3.14 9.40
N PHE A 140 26.69 -4.01 10.40
CA PHE A 140 27.49 -5.23 10.57
C PHE A 140 26.62 -6.45 10.85
N VAL A 141 27.08 -7.62 10.41
CA VAL A 141 26.59 -8.94 10.79
C VAL A 141 27.80 -9.79 11.15
N ASN A 142 27.90 -10.25 12.41
CA ASN A 142 29.04 -11.03 12.91
C ASN A 142 30.40 -10.40 12.53
N ASP A 143 30.57 -9.12 12.88
CA ASP A 143 31.76 -8.30 12.62
C ASP A 143 32.10 -8.06 11.15
N LYS A 144 31.27 -8.55 10.21
CA LYS A 144 31.40 -8.27 8.79
C LYS A 144 30.50 -7.12 8.40
N LYS A 145 31.09 -6.11 7.74
CA LYS A 145 30.35 -4.97 7.20
C LYS A 145 29.36 -5.43 6.13
N ILE A 146 28.13 -4.95 6.21
CA ILE A 146 27.12 -5.17 5.18
C ILE A 146 27.48 -4.32 3.96
N THR A 147 27.55 -4.94 2.80
CA THR A 147 27.90 -4.28 1.52
C THR A 147 26.75 -4.26 0.52
N HIS A 148 25.65 -4.97 0.80
CA HIS A 148 24.56 -5.11 -0.15
C HIS A 148 23.81 -3.77 -0.35
N PRO A 149 23.76 -3.21 -1.58
CA PRO A 149 23.29 -1.84 -1.80
C PRO A 149 21.83 -1.63 -1.41
N ASN A 150 20.95 -2.58 -1.73
CA ASN A 150 19.53 -2.51 -1.37
C ASN A 150 19.31 -2.50 0.15
N TYR A 151 20.08 -3.30 0.88
CA TYR A 151 19.96 -3.38 2.33
C TYR A 151 20.48 -2.10 2.99
N LEU A 152 21.61 -1.58 2.53
CA LEU A 152 22.17 -0.31 3.00
C LEU A 152 21.21 0.85 2.72
N LEU A 153 20.58 0.88 1.54
CA LEU A 153 19.54 1.86 1.23
C LEU A 153 18.37 1.74 2.20
N ALA A 154 17.82 0.54 2.42
CA ALA A 154 16.71 0.34 3.33
C ALA A 154 17.06 0.77 4.76
N TYR A 155 18.25 0.40 5.25
CA TYR A 155 18.71 0.85 6.56
C TYR A 155 18.84 2.37 6.60
N LYS A 156 19.47 3.01 5.60
CA LYS A 156 19.57 4.48 5.54
C LYS A 156 18.21 5.15 5.58
N LEU A 157 17.25 4.70 4.76
CA LEU A 157 15.88 5.23 4.76
C LEU A 157 15.19 5.06 6.11
N SER A 158 15.43 3.96 6.83
CA SER A 158 14.87 3.75 8.17
C SER A 158 15.32 4.79 9.20
N GLN A 159 16.41 5.51 8.95
CA GLN A 159 16.95 6.54 9.84
C GLN A 159 16.55 7.97 9.42
N LEU A 160 16.03 8.16 8.21
CA LEU A 160 15.71 9.48 7.68
C LEU A 160 14.26 9.88 7.96
N SER A 161 14.03 11.19 8.08
CA SER A 161 12.70 11.76 7.92
C SER A 161 12.22 11.63 6.47
N MET A 162 10.93 11.84 6.22
CA MET A 162 10.39 11.75 4.85
C MET A 162 11.02 12.80 3.92
N LEU A 163 11.16 14.03 4.41
CA LEU A 163 11.75 15.15 3.65
C LEU A 163 13.24 14.92 3.40
N ASP A 164 13.97 14.41 4.40
CA ASP A 164 15.40 14.12 4.22
C ASP A 164 15.62 12.96 3.25
N ALA A 165 14.76 11.94 3.28
CA ALA A 165 14.79 10.86 2.30
C ALA A 165 14.50 11.35 0.87
N MET A 166 13.56 12.28 0.70
CA MET A 166 13.30 12.90 -0.61
C MET A 166 14.51 13.69 -1.12
N LYS A 167 15.14 14.51 -0.27
CA LYS A 167 16.36 15.25 -0.60
C LYS A 167 17.51 14.31 -0.96
N GLU A 168 17.75 13.30 -0.14
CA GLU A 168 18.80 12.30 -0.34
C GLU A 168 18.65 11.54 -1.66
N LEU A 169 17.40 11.23 -2.04
CA LEU A 169 17.10 10.51 -3.27
C LEU A 169 16.88 11.44 -4.48
N ASN A 170 16.97 12.76 -4.28
CA ASN A 170 16.63 13.79 -5.26
C ASN A 170 15.25 13.56 -5.90
N LEU A 171 14.23 13.39 -5.07
CA LEU A 171 12.85 13.11 -5.49
C LEU A 171 11.92 14.28 -5.20
N THR A 172 11.02 14.56 -6.14
CA THR A 172 9.88 15.46 -5.93
C THR A 172 8.64 14.68 -5.48
N PRO A 173 7.62 15.35 -4.91
CA PRO A 173 6.32 14.73 -4.67
C PRO A 173 5.74 14.05 -5.93
N ALA A 174 5.91 14.67 -7.10
CA ALA A 174 5.45 14.14 -8.38
C ALA A 174 6.12 12.80 -8.74
N ASP A 175 7.41 12.62 -8.43
CA ASP A 175 8.10 11.35 -8.68
C ASP A 175 7.56 10.20 -7.84
N LEU A 176 7.17 10.47 -6.58
CA LEU A 176 6.57 9.46 -5.70
C LEU A 176 5.28 8.88 -6.29
N VAL A 177 4.43 9.73 -6.85
CA VAL A 177 3.17 9.30 -7.48
C VAL A 177 3.44 8.67 -8.85
N ARG A 178 4.18 9.38 -9.73
CA ARG A 178 4.37 8.99 -11.13
C ARG A 178 5.21 7.72 -11.28
N ARG A 179 6.39 7.69 -10.65
CA ARG A 179 7.37 6.61 -10.78
C ARG A 179 7.11 5.50 -9.77
N TYR A 180 6.98 5.85 -8.50
CA TYR A 180 6.89 4.85 -7.42
C TYR A 180 5.46 4.41 -7.09
N LYS A 181 4.44 5.00 -7.74
CA LYS A 181 3.03 4.65 -7.55
C LYS A 181 2.62 4.69 -6.06
N VAL A 182 3.12 5.69 -5.34
CA VAL A 182 2.67 6.02 -3.99
C VAL A 182 1.31 6.73 -4.10
N PRO A 183 0.29 6.33 -3.31
CA PRO A 183 -1.02 6.98 -3.33
C PRO A 183 -0.92 8.50 -3.10
N LEU A 184 -1.68 9.27 -3.89
CA LEU A 184 -1.64 10.74 -3.89
C LEU A 184 -1.85 11.33 -2.48
N HIS A 185 -2.86 10.85 -1.76
CA HIS A 185 -3.20 11.33 -0.42
C HIS A 185 -2.07 11.22 0.61
N LEU A 186 -1.13 10.28 0.44
CA LEU A 186 0.04 10.15 1.33
C LEU A 186 1.14 11.17 1.00
N VAL A 187 1.18 11.63 -0.25
CA VAL A 187 2.21 12.52 -0.79
C VAL A 187 1.87 13.99 -0.58
N MET A 188 0.59 14.35 -0.59
CA MET A 188 0.10 15.73 -0.52
C MET A 188 0.66 16.53 0.68
N GLN A 189 0.92 15.88 1.80
CA GLN A 189 1.50 16.51 3.00
C GLN A 189 2.96 17.00 2.82
N TRP A 190 3.66 16.58 1.76
CA TRP A 190 5.04 16.96 1.48
C TRP A 190 5.17 18.02 0.38
N VAL A 191 4.05 18.51 -0.13
CA VAL A 191 4.01 19.57 -1.14
C VAL A 191 4.26 20.90 -0.44
N GLN A 192 5.28 21.61 -0.89
CA GLN A 192 5.75 22.86 -0.29
C GLN A 192 5.47 24.08 -1.16
N THR A 193 5.23 23.91 -2.47
CA THR A 193 4.99 25.02 -3.39
C THR A 193 3.76 24.80 -4.29
N PRO A 194 3.14 25.88 -4.81
CA PRO A 194 2.06 25.78 -5.79
C PRO A 194 2.48 25.05 -7.08
N GLU A 195 3.75 25.17 -7.50
CA GLU A 195 4.28 24.49 -8.69
C GLU A 195 4.27 22.96 -8.51
N GLU A 196 4.65 22.46 -7.33
CA GLU A 196 4.57 21.03 -7.01
C GLU A 196 3.12 20.53 -6.98
N ALA A 197 2.20 21.33 -6.45
CA ALA A 197 0.77 21.02 -6.48
C ALA A 197 0.23 20.99 -7.92
N TYR A 198 0.70 21.89 -8.78
CA TYR A 198 0.36 21.91 -10.19
C TYR A 198 0.85 20.66 -10.94
N GLU A 199 2.10 20.24 -10.69
CA GLU A 199 2.62 19.00 -11.26
C GLU A 199 1.82 17.78 -10.80
N LEU A 200 1.50 17.70 -9.51
CA LEU A 200 0.67 16.63 -8.94
C LEU A 200 -0.74 16.61 -9.56
N ALA A 201 -1.35 17.78 -9.72
CA ALA A 201 -2.66 17.91 -10.35
C ALA A 201 -2.64 17.35 -11.78
N ASN A 202 -1.59 17.61 -12.55
CA ASN A 202 -1.47 17.12 -13.92
C ASN A 202 -1.31 15.60 -14.00
N ILE A 203 -0.54 14.98 -13.10
CA ILE A 203 -0.32 13.51 -13.13
C ILE A 203 -1.44 12.71 -12.45
N ALA A 204 -2.24 13.32 -11.58
CA ALA A 204 -3.31 12.64 -10.86
C ALA A 204 -4.37 12.07 -11.83
N THR A 205 -4.96 10.92 -11.49
CA THR A 205 -6.13 10.43 -12.22
C THR A 205 -7.32 11.39 -12.00
N PRO A 206 -8.35 11.41 -12.87
CA PRO A 206 -9.55 12.20 -12.63
C PRO A 206 -10.18 11.92 -11.27
N ASP A 207 -10.28 10.65 -10.87
CA ASP A 207 -10.83 10.24 -9.57
C ASP A 207 -9.99 10.77 -8.40
N ASP A 208 -8.68 10.54 -8.40
CA ASP A 208 -7.79 11.03 -7.33
C ASP A 208 -7.81 12.56 -7.23
N PHE A 209 -7.83 13.26 -8.37
CA PHE A 209 -7.91 14.72 -8.39
C PHE A 209 -9.21 15.23 -7.78
N VAL A 210 -10.34 14.64 -8.15
CA VAL A 210 -11.67 15.04 -7.67
C VAL A 210 -11.81 14.78 -6.17
N ARG A 211 -11.32 13.63 -5.66
CA ARG A 211 -11.29 13.30 -4.23
C ARG A 211 -10.54 14.33 -3.38
N HIS A 212 -9.59 15.03 -3.99
CA HIS A 212 -8.74 16.03 -3.34
C HIS A 212 -8.94 17.44 -3.92
N SER A 213 -10.06 17.67 -4.60
CA SER A 213 -10.36 18.90 -5.33
C SER A 213 -10.26 20.16 -4.48
N ARG A 214 -10.82 20.16 -3.26
CA ARG A 214 -10.73 21.28 -2.33
C ARG A 214 -9.28 21.63 -1.97
N TRP A 215 -8.43 20.61 -1.78
CA TRP A 215 -7.01 20.82 -1.47
C TRP A 215 -6.28 21.46 -2.66
N PHE A 216 -6.51 20.94 -3.88
CA PHE A 216 -5.94 21.52 -5.10
C PHE A 216 -6.40 22.97 -5.30
N ARG A 217 -7.70 23.24 -5.16
CA ARG A 217 -8.27 24.59 -5.27
C ARG A 217 -7.63 25.57 -4.28
N THR A 218 -7.44 25.13 -3.04
CA THR A 218 -6.85 25.97 -1.97
C THR A 218 -5.43 26.40 -2.30
N ILE A 219 -4.62 25.52 -2.91
CA ILE A 219 -3.21 25.80 -3.20
C ILE A 219 -3.01 26.48 -4.56
N LEU A 220 -3.75 26.04 -5.59
CA LEU A 220 -3.60 26.53 -6.96
C LEU A 220 -4.35 27.83 -7.22
N GLY A 221 -5.37 28.14 -6.40
CA GLY A 221 -6.33 29.19 -6.66
C GLY A 221 -7.36 28.79 -7.72
N ASP A 222 -8.46 29.55 -7.78
CA ASP A 222 -9.65 29.20 -8.55
C ASP A 222 -9.36 29.06 -10.06
N ASN A 223 -8.65 30.00 -10.66
CA ASN A 223 -8.38 30.00 -12.10
C ASN A 223 -7.63 28.76 -12.57
N GLU A 224 -6.56 28.39 -11.86
CA GLU A 224 -5.69 27.29 -12.26
C GLU A 224 -6.34 25.93 -11.94
N PHE A 225 -7.01 25.83 -10.79
CA PHE A 225 -7.82 24.68 -10.45
C PHE A 225 -8.92 24.40 -11.50
N GLU A 226 -9.67 25.43 -11.91
CA GLU A 226 -10.73 25.30 -12.91
C GLU A 226 -10.18 24.77 -14.24
N ARG A 227 -9.08 25.34 -14.72
CA ARG A 227 -8.44 24.92 -15.98
C ARG A 227 -8.12 23.43 -15.98
N ILE A 228 -7.53 22.92 -14.90
CA ILE A 228 -7.18 21.51 -14.77
C ILE A 228 -8.43 20.64 -14.57
N ALA A 229 -9.38 21.09 -13.75
CA ALA A 229 -10.63 20.38 -13.49
C ALA A 229 -11.41 20.15 -14.80
N ILE A 230 -11.60 21.21 -15.60
CA ILE A 230 -12.28 21.14 -16.90
C ILE A 230 -11.56 20.11 -17.79
N SER A 231 -10.24 20.20 -17.94
CA SER A 231 -9.48 19.26 -18.78
C SER A 231 -9.61 17.80 -18.33
N LYS A 232 -9.70 17.54 -17.02
CA LYS A 232 -9.89 16.17 -16.50
C LYS A 232 -11.32 15.69 -16.71
N ILE A 233 -12.29 16.55 -16.47
CA ILE A 233 -13.71 16.21 -16.62
C ILE A 233 -14.01 15.92 -18.09
N GLU A 234 -13.51 16.72 -19.05
CA GLU A 234 -13.59 16.46 -20.50
C GLU A 234 -13.18 15.05 -20.91
N LYS A 235 -12.23 14.44 -20.19
CA LYS A 235 -11.74 13.09 -20.48
C LYS A 235 -12.60 11.97 -19.89
N VAL A 236 -13.58 12.27 -19.04
CA VAL A 236 -14.49 11.28 -18.44
C VAL A 236 -15.52 10.86 -19.48
N LYS A 237 -15.39 9.64 -20.01
CA LYS A 237 -16.30 9.10 -21.04
C LYS A 237 -17.59 8.52 -20.48
N ASP A 238 -17.55 7.99 -19.26
CA ASP A 238 -18.69 7.30 -18.67
C ASP A 238 -19.67 8.31 -18.03
N PRO A 239 -20.94 8.35 -18.49
CA PRO A 239 -22.00 9.20 -17.94
C PRO A 239 -22.16 9.11 -16.42
N PHE A 240 -22.15 7.91 -15.85
CA PHE A 240 -22.37 7.70 -14.43
C PHE A 240 -21.18 8.16 -13.59
N SER A 241 -19.96 7.88 -14.04
CA SER A 241 -18.73 8.41 -13.43
C SER A 241 -18.72 9.93 -13.42
N PHE A 242 -19.18 10.58 -14.50
CA PHE A 242 -19.31 12.04 -14.55
C PHE A 242 -20.29 12.56 -13.49
N LEU A 243 -21.49 11.96 -13.37
CA LEU A 243 -22.48 12.38 -12.38
C LEU A 243 -21.95 12.21 -10.94
N SER A 244 -21.23 11.12 -10.67
CA SER A 244 -20.59 10.88 -9.36
C SER A 244 -19.53 11.95 -9.04
N ILE A 245 -18.70 12.33 -10.02
CA ILE A 245 -17.73 13.41 -9.88
C ILE A 245 -18.42 14.74 -9.54
N ARG A 246 -19.51 15.08 -10.25
CA ARG A 246 -20.27 16.30 -10.00
C ARG A 246 -20.79 16.35 -8.57
N GLN A 247 -21.47 15.30 -8.12
CA GLN A 247 -21.99 15.19 -6.75
C GLN A 247 -20.88 15.34 -5.70
N HIS A 248 -19.70 14.77 -5.96
CA HIS A 248 -18.57 14.90 -5.04
C HIS A 248 -18.04 16.34 -4.97
N LEU A 249 -17.91 17.03 -6.11
CA LEU A 249 -17.45 18.43 -6.14
C LEU A 249 -18.45 19.37 -5.44
N GLU A 250 -19.75 19.14 -5.62
CA GLU A 250 -20.83 19.84 -4.90
C GLU A 250 -20.72 19.62 -3.39
N ALA A 251 -20.66 18.34 -2.96
CA ALA A 251 -20.60 17.98 -1.54
C ALA A 251 -19.34 18.50 -0.83
N THR A 252 -18.21 18.57 -1.53
CA THR A 252 -16.94 19.05 -0.97
C THR A 252 -16.78 20.59 -1.01
N GLY A 253 -17.71 21.31 -1.65
CA GLY A 253 -17.64 22.76 -1.83
C GLY A 253 -16.51 23.20 -2.77
N ALA A 254 -16.02 22.29 -3.62
CA ALA A 254 -14.92 22.56 -4.54
C ALA A 254 -15.39 23.28 -5.82
N LEU A 255 -16.70 23.34 -6.08
CA LEU A 255 -17.24 24.06 -7.23
C LEU A 255 -17.00 25.58 -7.12
N THR A 256 -16.57 26.14 -8.24
CA THR A 256 -16.53 27.57 -8.50
C THR A 256 -17.72 27.95 -9.40
N PRO A 257 -18.13 29.23 -9.48
CA PRO A 257 -19.28 29.63 -10.30
C PRO A 257 -19.16 29.23 -11.78
N ASN A 258 -17.96 29.36 -12.36
CA ASN A 258 -17.70 28.98 -13.74
C ASN A 258 -17.73 27.46 -13.93
N LEU A 259 -17.13 26.70 -13.01
CA LEU A 259 -17.15 25.24 -13.08
C LEU A 259 -18.56 24.69 -12.92
N THR A 260 -19.40 25.28 -12.06
CA THR A 260 -20.81 24.91 -11.92
C THR A 260 -21.54 25.01 -13.26
N LYS A 261 -21.40 26.13 -13.97
CA LYS A 261 -22.05 26.33 -15.26
C LYS A 261 -21.62 25.27 -16.29
N ILE A 262 -20.32 24.99 -16.39
CA ILE A 262 -19.79 23.97 -17.31
C ILE A 262 -20.29 22.56 -16.92
N MET A 263 -20.43 22.28 -15.62
CA MET A 263 -20.97 21.01 -15.14
C MET A 263 -22.45 20.85 -15.43
N GLU A 264 -23.24 21.90 -15.32
CA GLU A 264 -24.68 21.90 -15.67
C GLU A 264 -24.87 21.65 -17.18
N GLU A 265 -24.17 22.42 -18.03
CA GLU A 265 -24.25 22.26 -19.50
C GLU A 265 -23.85 20.85 -19.96
N ARG A 266 -22.90 20.22 -19.27
CA ARG A 266 -22.51 18.84 -19.56
C ARG A 266 -23.45 17.81 -18.96
N ALA A 267 -23.99 18.05 -17.77
CA ALA A 267 -24.96 17.15 -17.15
C ALA A 267 -26.20 16.99 -18.03
N GLU A 268 -26.69 18.06 -18.64
CA GLU A 268 -27.81 18.01 -19.60
C GLU A 268 -27.49 17.07 -20.78
N LYS A 269 -26.33 17.22 -21.42
CA LYS A 269 -25.89 16.35 -22.52
C LYS A 269 -25.75 14.88 -22.10
N VAL A 270 -25.19 14.64 -20.92
CA VAL A 270 -24.98 13.30 -20.38
C VAL A 270 -26.31 12.63 -20.02
N LEU A 271 -27.28 13.38 -19.48
CA LEU A 271 -28.63 12.88 -19.22
C LEU A 271 -29.37 12.52 -20.51
N ASP A 272 -29.21 13.33 -21.57
CA ASP A 272 -29.74 13.02 -22.91
C ASP A 272 -29.10 11.75 -23.51
N GLU A 273 -27.80 11.54 -23.30
CA GLU A 273 -27.10 10.31 -23.72
C GLU A 273 -27.60 9.07 -22.97
N ILE A 274 -27.83 9.18 -21.66
CA ILE A 274 -28.42 8.11 -20.84
C ILE A 274 -29.84 7.81 -21.34
N ALA A 275 -30.67 8.84 -21.56
CA ALA A 275 -32.04 8.67 -22.02
C ALA A 275 -32.16 8.02 -23.41
N LYS A 276 -31.12 8.12 -24.25
CA LYS A 276 -31.05 7.47 -25.58
C LYS A 276 -30.47 6.05 -25.54
N SER A 277 -29.84 5.65 -24.44
CA SER A 277 -29.18 4.34 -24.29
C SER A 277 -29.98 3.35 -23.44
N VAL A 278 -31.14 3.78 -22.92
CA VAL A 278 -32.19 2.97 -22.28
C VAL A 278 -33.32 2.75 -23.29
#